data_AF-A0A957J987-F1
#
_entry.id   AF-A0A957J987-F1
#
_cell.length_a   1.000
_cell.length_b   1.000
_cell.length_c   1.000
_cell.angle_alpha   90.00
_cell.angle_beta   90.00
_cell.angle_gamma   90.00
#
_symmetry.space_group_name_H-M   'P 1'
#
loop_
_entity.id
_entity.type
_entity.pdbx_description
1 polymer ?
#
loop_
_entity_poly.entity_id
_entity_poly.type
_entity_poly.pdbx_seq_one_letter_code
_entity_poly.pdbx_strand_id
1 'polypeptide(L)' 'MSEPAAPTAASLSIFGNLFASVAEEMGVTLERTAFSPNIKERLDFSCALFLSDGQMLAQAAHI' A
#
# COMPACT_ATOMS: atom_id res chain seq x y z
N MET A 1 28.14 -6.32 -17.56
CA MET A 1 26.98 -5.81 -16.79
C MET A 1 27.13 -6.35 -15.38
N SER A 2 27.39 -5.50 -14.39
CA SER A 2 27.44 -5.93 -12.98
C SER A 2 26.04 -6.37 -12.55
N GLU A 3 25.96 -7.52 -11.92
CA GLU A 3 24.76 -8.00 -11.24
C GLU A 3 24.39 -6.99 -10.13
N PRO A 4 23.12 -6.59 -9.99
CA PRO A 4 22.72 -5.72 -8.89
C PRO A 4 22.94 -6.46 -7.58
N ALA A 5 23.68 -5.84 -6.65
CA ALA A 5 23.88 -6.38 -5.31
C ALA A 5 22.51 -6.60 -4.64
N ALA A 6 22.32 -7.78 -4.06
CA ALA A 6 21.09 -8.13 -3.37
C ALA A 6 20.75 -7.10 -2.27
N PRO A 7 19.47 -6.75 -2.08
CA PRO A 7 19.06 -5.78 -1.07
C PRO A 7 19.46 -6.27 0.32
N THR A 8 19.94 -5.34 1.16
CA THR A 8 20.24 -5.65 2.56
C THR A 8 18.95 -5.83 3.36
N ALA A 9 19.03 -6.54 4.49
CA ALA A 9 17.88 -6.69 5.39
C ALA A 9 17.31 -5.34 5.85
N ALA A 10 18.18 -4.35 6.12
CA ALA A 10 17.76 -3.00 6.48
C ALA A 10 16.99 -2.32 5.34
N SER A 11 17.52 -2.39 4.12
CA SER A 11 16.84 -1.84 2.93
C SER A 11 15.47 -2.48 2.73
N LEU A 12 15.39 -3.82 2.84
CA LEU A 12 14.13 -4.55 2.66
C LEU A 12 13.06 -4.10 3.67
N SER A 13 13.43 -3.95 4.94
CA SER A 13 12.51 -3.47 5.98
C SER A 13 12.07 -2.02 5.75
N ILE A 14 12.99 -1.14 5.33
CA ILE A 14 12.64 0.26 5.02
C ILE A 14 11.64 0.32 3.87
N PHE A 15 11.91 -0.38 2.77
CA PHE A 15 11.01 -0.40 1.61
C PHE A 15 9.65 -1.03 1.96
N GLY A 16 9.63 -2.11 2.74
CA GLY A 16 8.39 -2.71 3.23
C GLY A 16 7.51 -1.69 3.97
N ASN A 17 8.10 -0.96 4.93
CA ASN A 17 7.36 0.07 5.67
C ASN A 17 6.92 1.24 4.79
N LEU A 18 7.75 1.67 3.83
CA LEU A 18 7.39 2.73 2.90
C LEU A 18 6.19 2.33 2.03
N PHE A 19 6.18 1.12 1.47
CA PHE A 19 5.05 0.65 0.65
C PHE A 19 3.78 0.47 1.47
N ALA A 20 3.89 -0.03 2.70
CA ALA A 20 2.76 -0.11 3.62
C ALA A 20 2.17 1.28 3.92
N SER A 21 3.02 2.26 4.23
CA SER A 21 2.61 3.64 4.50
C SER A 21 1.92 4.29 3.29
N VAL A 22 2.39 4.04 2.07
CA VAL A 22 1.72 4.53 0.85
C VAL A 22 0.31 3.95 0.72
N ALA A 23 0.16 2.63 0.93
CA ALA A 23 -1.16 2.00 0.87
C ALA A 23 -2.12 2.57 1.92
N GLU A 24 -1.63 2.84 3.13
CA GLU A 24 -2.39 3.47 4.21
C GLU A 24 -2.84 4.91 3.87
N GLU A 25 -1.92 5.75 3.38
CA GLU A 25 -2.26 7.13 2.98
C GLU A 25 -3.27 7.18 1.83
N MET A 26 -3.20 6.22 0.89
CA MET A 26 -4.24 6.07 -0.15
C MET A 26 -5.61 5.83 0.48
N GLY A 27 -5.70 4.97 1.50
CA GLY A 27 -6.94 4.67 2.22
C GLY A 27 -7.51 5.90 2.91
N VAL A 28 -6.68 6.60 3.70
CA VAL A 28 -7.08 7.84 4.39
C VAL A 28 -7.55 8.91 3.41
N THR A 29 -6.86 9.05 2.28
CA THR A 29 -7.22 10.03 1.24
C THR A 29 -8.54 9.68 0.58
N LEU A 30 -8.77 8.40 0.27
CA LEU A 30 -10.01 7.93 -0.32
C LEU A 30 -11.20 8.16 0.63
N GLU A 31 -11.07 7.77 1.89
CA GLU A 31 -12.11 7.95 2.92
C GLU A 31 -12.51 9.43 3.06
N ARG A 32 -11.52 10.33 3.18
CA ARG A 32 -11.74 11.77 3.37
C ARG A 32 -12.44 12.43 2.19
N THR A 33 -12.20 11.93 0.98
CA THR A 33 -12.70 12.52 -0.27
C THR A 33 -13.96 11.85 -0.81
N ALA A 34 -14.35 10.68 -0.26
CA ALA A 34 -15.49 9.93 -0.74
C ALA A 34 -16.84 10.60 -0.39
N PHE A 35 -17.78 10.47 -1.32
CA PHE A 35 -19.19 10.81 -1.13
C PHE A 35 -20.09 9.58 -0.91
N SER A 36 -19.56 8.37 -1.17
CA SER A 36 -20.32 7.12 -1.05
C SER A 36 -20.52 6.75 0.42
N PRO A 37 -21.75 6.50 0.89
CA PRO A 37 -22.01 5.99 2.24
C PRO A 37 -21.30 4.65 2.51
N ASN A 38 -21.15 3.80 1.49
CA ASN A 38 -20.38 2.56 1.63
C ASN A 38 -18.92 2.82 2.03
N ILE A 39 -18.33 3.91 1.57
CA ILE A 39 -16.95 4.27 1.93
C ILE A 39 -16.93 5.08 3.22
N LYS A 40 -17.74 6.15 3.33
CA LYS A 40 -17.69 7.08 4.46
C LYS A 40 -18.26 6.55 5.77
N GLU A 41 -19.29 5.72 5.70
CA GLU A 41 -20.01 5.25 6.89
C GLU A 41 -19.70 3.78 7.18
N ARG A 42 -19.61 2.96 6.12
CA ARG A 42 -19.36 1.52 6.26
C ARG A 42 -17.89 1.12 6.15
N LEU A 43 -17.00 2.04 5.76
CA LEU A 43 -15.57 1.78 5.51
C LEU A 43 -15.33 0.57 4.60
N ASP A 44 -16.26 0.34 3.66
CA ASP A 44 -16.25 -0.81 2.75
C ASP A 44 -15.37 -0.51 1.53
N PHE A 45 -14.06 -0.49 1.75
CA PHE A 45 -13.05 -0.29 0.72
C PHE A 45 -11.70 -0.87 1.16
N SER A 46 -10.78 -1.00 0.19
CA SER A 46 -9.38 -1.35 0.47
C SER A 46 -8.46 -0.68 -0.54
N CYS A 47 -7.23 -0.38 -0.13
CA CYS A 47 -6.18 0.15 -0.99
C CYS A 47 -4.99 -0.81 -1.00
N ALA A 48 -4.48 -1.14 -2.20
CA ALA A 48 -3.34 -2.02 -2.35
C ALA A 48 -2.43 -1.59 -3.50
N LEU A 49 -1.14 -1.87 -3.35
CA LEU A 49 -0.10 -1.70 -4.35
C LEU A 49 0.20 -3.04 -5.00
N PHE A 50 0.32 -3.05 -6.32
CA PHE A 50 0.62 -4.25 -7.10
C PHE A 50 1.86 -4.03 -7.96
N LEU A 51 2.63 -5.10 -8.13
CA LEU A 51 3.70 -5.16 -9.10
C LEU A 51 3.13 -5.32 -10.52
N SER A 52 3.98 -5.10 -11.53
CA SER A 52 3.59 -5.20 -12.94
C SER A 52 3.10 -6.59 -13.36
N ASP A 53 3.43 -7.63 -12.58
CA ASP A 53 3.00 -9.02 -12.79
C ASP A 53 1.70 -9.37 -12.04
N GLY A 54 1.11 -8.41 -11.32
CA GLY A 54 -0.13 -8.59 -10.56
C GLY A 54 0.07 -9.11 -9.13
N GLN A 55 1.31 -9.31 -8.67
CA GLN A 55 1.54 -9.67 -7.27
C GLN A 55 1.27 -8.48 -6.35
N MET A 56 0.57 -8.72 -5.24
CA MET A 56 0.32 -7.70 -4.22
C MET A 56 1.61 -7.39 -3.46
N LEU A 57 2.03 -6.13 -3.47
CA LEU A 57 3.21 -5.64 -2.78
C LEU A 57 2.90 -5.16 -1.36
N ALA A 58 1.79 -4.42 -1.21
CA ALA A 58 1.33 -3.90 0.07
C ALA A 58 -0.18 -3.64 0.02
N GLN A 59 -0.81 -3.63 1.19
CA GLN A 59 -2.22 -3.31 1.35
C GLN A 59 -2.40 -2.50 2.63
N ALA A 60 -3.30 -1.52 2.61
CA ALA A 60 -3.70 -0.80 3.81
C ALA A 60 -4.33 -1.79 4.78
N ALA A 61 -3.73 -2.01 5.95
CA ALA A 61 -4.30 -2.88 6.96
C ALA A 61 -5.73 -2.43 7.27
N HIS A 62 -6.68 -3.37 7.31
CA HIS A 62 -8.11 -3.11 7.47
C HIS A 62 -8.40 -2.04 8.53
N ILE A 63 -9.10 -0.98 8.13
CA ILE A 63 -9.97 -0.16 8.99
C ILE A 63 -11.38 -0.76 8.97
#